data_AF-A0A9P9JKB6-F1
#
_entry.id   AF-A0A9P9JKB6-F1
#
_cell.length_a   1.000
_cell.length_b   1.000
_cell.length_c   1.000
_cell.angle_alpha   90.00
_cell.angle_beta   90.00
_cell.angle_gamma   90.00
#
_symmetry.space_group_name_H-M   'P 1'
#
loop_
_entity.id
_entity.type
_entity.pdbx_description
1 polymer ?
#
loop_
_entity_poly.entity_id
_entity_poly.type
_entity_poly.pdbx_seq_one_letter_code
_entity_poly.pdbx_strand_id
1 'polypeptide(L)'
;LSVTVAWVQQMTFFKAVLIVYCLNVVAWGGMIFLLMCNAAPAMCHPTCDDINSPRRKWIEIDSQILNVLFCVPAFWLATRRCIESSKAFQYMARQDITALRQLAATYREWFRLPGSESLSAHVCPIEVEAWLHQTSSPEDILPCPVRSIPEPPPSGRRATPTRLWKLHAIIGLNLLNTIFQVIVSLFMWCY
;
A
#
# COMPACT_ATOMS: atom_id res chain seq x y z
N LEU A 1 18.21 15.20 28.41
CA LEU A 1 18.10 15.30 26.94
C LEU A 1 16.70 15.83 26.62
N SER A 2 16.57 16.95 25.92
CA SER A 2 15.26 17.53 25.58
C SER A 2 14.42 16.54 24.76
N VAL A 3 13.10 16.54 24.93
CA VAL A 3 12.14 15.65 24.23
C VAL A 3 12.35 15.67 22.71
N THR A 4 12.77 16.80 22.16
CA THR A 4 13.15 16.95 20.74
C THR A 4 14.35 16.11 20.32
N VAL A 5 15.35 15.95 21.19
CA VAL A 5 16.55 15.13 20.90
C VAL A 5 16.18 13.64 20.90
N ALA A 6 15.35 13.20 21.84
CA ALA A 6 14.85 11.81 21.87
C ALA A 6 13.96 11.49 20.65
N TRP A 7 13.15 12.45 20.18
CA TRP A 7 12.31 12.30 19.00
C TRP A 7 13.14 12.15 17.72
N VAL A 8 14.17 12.96 17.54
CA VAL A 8 15.10 12.88 16.40
C VAL A 8 15.91 11.59 16.43
N GLN A 9 16.30 11.11 17.61
CA GLN A 9 17.11 9.89 17.77
C GLN A 9 16.30 8.60 17.48
N GLN A 10 14.98 8.64 17.64
CA GLN A 10 14.06 7.55 17.29
C GLN A 10 13.51 7.65 15.85
N MET A 11 13.89 8.72 15.14
CA MET A 11 13.57 8.94 13.75
C MET A 11 14.52 8.10 12.90
N THR A 12 14.09 6.88 12.56
CA THR A 12 14.83 6.08 11.58
C THR A 12 14.98 6.88 10.29
N PHE A 13 16.16 6.87 9.67
CA PHE A 13 16.47 7.64 8.45
C PHE A 13 15.35 7.57 7.41
N PHE A 14 14.75 6.38 7.25
CA PHE A 14 13.58 6.17 6.40
C PHE A 14 12.37 7.06 6.74
N LYS A 15 12.03 7.21 8.02
CA LYS A 15 10.94 8.09 8.47
C LYS A 15 11.23 9.54 8.15
N ALA A 16 12.49 9.98 8.28
CA ALA A 16 12.88 11.34 7.93
C ALA A 16 12.71 11.62 6.43
N VAL A 17 13.17 10.71 5.57
CA VAL A 17 12.97 10.78 4.12
C VAL A 17 11.48 10.79 3.75
N LEU A 18 10.68 9.95 4.41
CA LEU A 18 9.23 9.89 4.20
C LEU A 18 8.54 11.22 4.55
N ILE A 19 8.93 11.87 5.65
CA ILE A 19 8.37 13.18 6.03
C ILE A 19 8.72 14.25 5.00
N VAL A 20 9.98 14.32 4.55
CA VAL A 20 10.40 15.26 3.51
C VAL A 20 9.64 15.01 2.19
N TYR A 21 9.47 13.75 1.82
CA TYR A 21 8.69 13.35 0.66
C TYR A 21 7.22 13.79 0.78
N CYS A 22 6.55 13.51 1.89
CA CYS A 22 5.16 13.93 2.13
C CYS A 22 5.02 15.46 2.11
N LEU A 23 5.98 16.20 2.68
CA LEU A 23 5.98 17.66 2.65
C LEU A 23 6.11 18.20 1.22
N ASN A 24 6.95 17.57 0.38
CA ASN A 24 7.05 17.92 -1.04
C ASN A 24 5.73 17.70 -1.78
N VAL A 25 5.08 16.53 -1.58
CA VAL A 25 3.77 16.25 -2.19
C VAL A 25 2.74 17.30 -1.80
N VAL A 26 2.69 17.68 -0.51
CA VAL A 26 1.76 18.72 -0.03
C VAL A 26 2.12 20.11 -0.58
N ALA A 27 3.40 20.45 -0.69
CA ALA A 27 3.83 21.74 -1.23
C ALA A 27 3.46 21.91 -2.70
N TRP A 28 3.81 20.95 -3.57
CA TRP A 28 3.45 20.98 -4.98
C TRP A 28 1.93 20.84 -5.19
N GLY A 29 1.26 20.00 -4.39
CA GLY A 29 -0.19 19.86 -4.41
C GLY A 29 -0.93 21.13 -3.97
N GLY A 30 -0.38 21.84 -2.98
CA GLY A 30 -0.88 23.14 -2.56
C GLY A 30 -0.66 24.22 -3.61
N MET A 31 0.51 24.22 -4.27
CA MET A 31 0.84 25.17 -5.34
C MET A 31 -0.12 25.06 -6.52
N ILE A 32 -0.34 23.85 -7.06
CA ILE A 32 -1.28 23.65 -8.18
C ILE A 32 -2.71 24.03 -7.77
N PHE A 33 -3.11 23.74 -6.53
CA PHE A 33 -4.42 24.14 -6.00
C PHE A 33 -4.60 25.65 -5.97
N LEU A 34 -3.61 26.40 -5.46
CA LEU A 34 -3.62 27.86 -5.43
C LEU A 34 -3.67 28.46 -6.85
N LEU A 35 -2.95 27.86 -7.81
CA LEU A 35 -2.97 28.28 -9.21
C LEU A 35 -4.32 28.00 -9.89
N MET A 36 -4.99 26.89 -9.55
CA MET A 36 -6.36 26.62 -10.02
C MET A 36 -7.36 27.65 -9.46
N CYS A 37 -7.22 28.05 -8.20
CA CYS A 37 -8.07 29.05 -7.55
C CYS A 37 -7.79 30.51 -7.95
N ASN A 38 -6.92 30.77 -8.94
CA ASN A 38 -6.52 32.13 -9.35
C ASN A 38 -5.87 32.97 -8.22
N ALA A 39 -5.22 32.32 -7.25
CA ALA A 39 -4.61 33.01 -6.10
C ALA A 39 -3.34 33.83 -6.46
N ALA A 40 -2.85 33.72 -7.69
CA ALA A 40 -1.70 34.46 -8.20
C ALA A 40 -2.08 35.34 -9.42
N PRO A 41 -2.75 36.50 -9.19
CA PRO A 41 -3.17 37.40 -10.27
C PRO A 41 -2.00 37.99 -11.07
N ALA A 42 -0.79 38.03 -10.48
CA ALA A 42 0.44 38.47 -11.15
C ALA A 42 0.88 37.54 -12.31
N MET A 43 0.34 36.32 -12.39
CA MET A 43 0.64 35.38 -13.49
C MET A 43 -0.37 35.47 -14.65
N CYS A 44 -1.27 36.46 -14.64
CA CYS A 44 -2.28 36.65 -15.68
C CYS A 44 -1.84 37.68 -16.73
N HIS A 45 -0.87 37.31 -17.56
CA HIS A 45 -0.46 38.10 -18.72
C HIS A 45 -0.31 37.18 -19.94
N PRO A 46 -0.97 37.43 -21.09
CA PRO A 46 -1.90 38.52 -21.40
C PRO A 46 -3.33 38.34 -20.87
N THR A 47 -3.84 37.11 -20.71
CA THR A 47 -5.11 36.80 -20.04
C THR A 47 -4.93 35.56 -19.14
N CYS A 48 -5.77 35.39 -18.10
CA CYS A 48 -5.63 34.29 -17.14
C CYS A 48 -5.87 32.89 -17.74
N ASP A 49 -6.55 32.81 -18.89
CA ASP A 49 -6.92 31.58 -19.58
C ASP A 49 -6.13 31.35 -20.88
N ASP A 50 -5.14 32.22 -21.17
CA ASP A 50 -4.28 32.07 -22.33
C ASP A 50 -3.45 30.79 -22.24
N ILE A 51 -3.31 30.07 -23.36
CA ILE A 51 -2.58 28.81 -23.43
C ILE A 51 -1.09 28.98 -23.09
N ASN A 52 -0.52 30.15 -23.37
CA ASN A 52 0.88 30.49 -23.11
C ASN A 52 1.07 31.28 -21.81
N SER A 53 0.01 31.46 -21.02
CA SER A 53 0.09 32.15 -19.72
C SER A 53 1.10 31.46 -18.80
N PRO A 54 1.87 32.23 -18.00
CA PRO A 54 2.82 31.65 -17.06
C PRO A 54 2.12 30.77 -16.02
N ARG A 55 0.86 31.07 -15.68
CA ARG A 55 0.00 30.21 -14.86
C ARG A 55 -0.12 28.80 -15.43
N ARG A 56 -0.47 28.66 -16.72
CA ARG A 56 -0.68 27.35 -17.33
C ARG A 56 0.61 26.55 -17.46
N LYS A 57 1.74 27.23 -17.71
CA LYS A 57 3.07 26.61 -17.68
C LYS A 57 3.43 26.08 -16.30
N TRP A 58 3.14 26.82 -15.23
CA TRP A 58 3.35 26.33 -13.87
C TRP A 58 2.43 25.17 -13.50
N ILE A 59 1.15 25.22 -13.88
CA ILE A 59 0.23 24.10 -13.68
C ILE A 59 0.76 22.83 -14.38
N GLU A 60 1.29 22.97 -15.60
CA GLU A 60 1.90 21.86 -16.33
C GLU A 60 3.11 21.30 -15.56
N ILE A 61 4.07 22.15 -15.17
CA ILE A 61 5.25 21.75 -14.39
C ILE A 61 4.86 21.07 -13.07
N ASP A 62 3.93 21.66 -12.31
CA ASP A 62 3.46 21.13 -11.03
C ASP A 62 2.82 19.76 -11.22
N SER A 63 2.02 19.59 -12.28
CA SER A 63 1.36 18.33 -12.61
C SER A 63 2.36 17.22 -12.98
N GLN A 64 3.42 17.57 -13.72
CA GLN A 64 4.51 16.65 -14.07
C GLN A 64 5.26 16.22 -12.81
N ILE A 65 5.60 17.15 -11.91
CA ILE A 65 6.30 16.85 -10.66
C ILE A 65 5.43 15.97 -9.75
N LEU A 66 4.15 16.29 -9.59
CA LEU A 66 3.22 15.48 -8.80
C LEU A 66 3.05 14.07 -9.37
N ASN A 67 2.98 13.94 -10.70
CA ASN A 67 2.92 12.64 -11.35
C ASN A 67 4.17 11.80 -11.03
N VAL A 68 5.36 12.39 -11.13
CA VAL A 68 6.62 11.71 -10.76
C VAL A 68 6.60 11.29 -9.29
N LEU A 69 6.21 12.20 -8.40
CA LEU A 69 6.13 11.91 -6.96
C LEU A 69 5.19 10.72 -6.70
N PHE A 70 4.01 10.68 -7.30
CA PHE A 70 3.08 9.56 -7.13
C PHE A 70 3.53 8.26 -7.80
N CYS A 71 4.30 8.35 -8.89
CA CYS A 71 4.85 7.18 -9.58
C CYS A 71 6.03 6.53 -8.83
N VAL A 72 6.82 7.27 -8.06
CA VAL A 72 7.98 6.69 -7.33
C VAL A 72 7.58 5.56 -6.35
N PRO A 73 6.61 5.76 -5.43
CA PRO A 73 6.14 4.67 -4.58
C PRO A 73 5.46 3.55 -5.36
N ALA A 74 4.82 3.87 -6.48
CA ALA A 74 4.16 2.91 -7.34
C ALA A 74 5.15 1.90 -7.92
N PHE A 75 6.20 2.41 -8.55
CA PHE A 75 7.24 1.58 -9.17
C PHE A 75 8.04 0.82 -8.11
N TRP A 76 8.30 1.45 -6.96
CA TRP A 76 8.93 0.77 -5.82
C TRP A 76 8.13 -0.45 -5.35
N LEU A 77 6.80 -0.34 -5.29
CA LEU A 77 5.92 -1.41 -4.85
C LEU A 77 5.44 -2.31 -6.01
N ALA A 78 5.73 -1.96 -7.26
CA ALA A 78 5.19 -2.62 -8.45
C ALA A 78 5.55 -4.10 -8.49
N THR A 79 6.83 -4.44 -8.28
CA THR A 79 7.29 -5.83 -8.31
C THR A 79 6.56 -6.69 -7.28
N ARG A 80 6.36 -6.16 -6.06
CA ARG A 80 5.58 -6.87 -5.02
C ARG A 80 4.12 -7.05 -5.43
N ARG A 81 3.46 -5.98 -5.89
CA ARG A 81 2.05 -6.02 -6.32
C ARG A 81 1.85 -7.03 -7.46
N CYS A 82 2.75 -7.09 -8.43
CA CYS A 82 2.69 -8.08 -9.52
C CYS A 82 2.80 -9.52 -9.01
N ILE A 83 3.70 -9.79 -8.05
CA ILE A 83 3.84 -11.12 -7.43
C ILE A 83 2.56 -11.49 -6.68
N GLU A 84 1.99 -10.56 -5.91
CA GLU A 84 0.75 -10.79 -5.17
C GLU A 84 -0.44 -11.05 -6.10
N SER A 85 -0.57 -10.29 -7.18
CA SER A 85 -1.58 -10.52 -8.21
C SER A 85 -1.38 -11.84 -8.92
N SER A 86 -0.14 -12.26 -9.21
CA SER A 86 0.14 -13.57 -9.78
C SER A 86 -0.31 -14.70 -8.85
N LYS A 87 -0.04 -14.60 -7.54
CA LYS A 87 -0.52 -15.58 -6.54
C LYS A 87 -2.04 -15.61 -6.44
N ALA A 88 -2.68 -14.43 -6.46
CA ALA A 88 -4.14 -14.34 -6.45
C ALA A 88 -4.76 -14.97 -7.70
N PHE A 89 -4.12 -14.78 -8.86
CA PHE A 89 -4.52 -15.41 -10.11
C PHE A 89 -4.30 -16.94 -10.08
N GLN A 90 -3.17 -17.41 -9.55
CA GLN A 90 -2.90 -18.84 -9.36
C GLN A 90 -3.97 -19.51 -8.48
N TYR A 91 -4.40 -18.85 -7.40
CA TYR A 91 -5.50 -19.34 -6.58
C TYR A 91 -6.83 -19.41 -7.36
N MET A 92 -7.18 -18.38 -8.13
CA MET A 92 -8.41 -18.41 -8.93
C MET A 92 -8.39 -19.48 -10.03
N ALA A 93 -7.25 -19.64 -10.72
CA ALA A 93 -7.13 -20.53 -11.87
C ALA A 93 -6.89 -22.00 -11.49
N ARG A 94 -6.11 -22.25 -10.44
CA ARG A 94 -5.69 -23.61 -10.02
C ARG A 94 -6.22 -24.03 -8.64
N GLN A 95 -6.97 -23.17 -7.96
CA GLN A 95 -7.43 -23.40 -6.57
C GLN A 95 -6.25 -23.71 -5.62
N ASP A 96 -5.07 -23.15 -5.89
CA ASP A 96 -3.86 -23.41 -5.10
C ASP A 96 -3.95 -22.73 -3.72
N ILE A 97 -4.23 -23.53 -2.70
CA ILE A 97 -4.34 -23.09 -1.30
C ILE A 97 -3.00 -22.55 -0.78
N THR A 98 -1.87 -23.02 -1.30
CA THR A 98 -0.53 -22.56 -0.89
C THR A 98 -0.33 -21.08 -1.22
N ALA A 99 -0.76 -20.67 -2.42
CA ALA A 99 -0.73 -19.27 -2.84
C ALA A 99 -1.61 -18.39 -1.94
N LEU A 100 -2.80 -18.88 -1.55
CA LEU A 100 -3.70 -18.19 -0.62
C LEU A 100 -3.08 -18.06 0.78
N ARG A 101 -2.43 -19.11 1.28
CA ARG A 101 -1.74 -19.12 2.59
C ARG A 101 -0.58 -18.11 2.62
N GLN A 102 0.15 -17.97 1.52
CA GLN A 102 1.19 -16.93 1.40
C GLN A 102 0.60 -15.52 1.35
N LEU A 103 -0.53 -15.32 0.68
CA LEU A 103 -1.22 -14.03 0.71
C LEU A 103 -1.74 -13.71 2.11
N ALA A 104 -2.24 -14.71 2.84
CA ALA A 104 -2.67 -14.54 4.22
C ALA A 104 -1.53 -14.14 5.18
N ALA A 105 -0.30 -14.58 4.91
CA ALA A 105 0.88 -14.15 5.63
C ALA A 105 1.18 -12.66 5.40
N THR A 106 1.11 -12.21 4.14
CA THR A 106 1.32 -10.81 3.78
C THR A 106 0.23 -9.90 4.36
N TYR A 107 -1.03 -10.31 4.26
CA TYR A 107 -2.19 -9.54 4.70
C TYR A 107 -2.66 -9.90 6.12
N ARG A 108 -1.75 -10.41 6.96
CA ARG A 108 -2.05 -10.94 8.31
C ARG A 108 -2.71 -9.94 9.26
N GLU A 109 -2.61 -8.65 8.99
CA GLU A 109 -3.19 -7.61 9.85
C GLU A 109 -4.73 -7.68 9.82
N TRP A 110 -5.32 -7.86 8.65
CA TRP A 110 -6.77 -7.80 8.46
C TRP A 110 -7.37 -9.07 7.86
N PHE A 111 -6.62 -9.83 7.05
CA PHE A 111 -7.14 -11.01 6.38
C PHE A 111 -7.09 -12.24 7.30
N ARG A 112 -8.17 -13.01 7.33
CA ARG A 112 -8.30 -14.27 8.10
C ARG A 112 -8.68 -15.41 7.16
N LEU A 113 -7.90 -16.48 7.19
CA LEU A 113 -8.11 -17.69 6.38
C LEU A 113 -9.43 -18.38 6.74
N PRO A 114 -10.11 -19.03 5.78
CA PRO A 114 -11.27 -19.87 6.08
C PRO A 114 -10.88 -21.00 7.04
N GLY A 115 -11.72 -21.28 8.03
CA GLY A 115 -11.43 -22.26 9.07
C GLY A 115 -10.48 -21.78 10.17
N SER A 116 -9.88 -20.57 10.06
CA SER A 116 -8.93 -20.09 11.07
C SER A 116 -9.55 -19.84 12.45
N GLU A 117 -10.87 -19.79 12.53
CA GLU A 117 -11.67 -19.68 13.75
C GLU A 117 -11.61 -20.92 14.67
N SER A 118 -11.30 -22.11 14.12
CA SER A 118 -11.20 -23.33 14.92
C SER A 118 -9.89 -23.43 15.71
N LEU A 119 -8.91 -22.55 15.43
CA LEU A 119 -7.69 -22.47 16.20
C LEU A 119 -7.94 -21.87 17.58
N SER A 120 -7.33 -22.49 18.59
CA SER A 120 -7.34 -21.97 19.96
C SER A 120 -6.78 -20.54 19.99
N ALA A 121 -7.47 -19.66 20.71
CA ALA A 121 -7.14 -18.23 20.79
C ALA A 121 -5.79 -17.96 21.48
N HIS A 122 -5.23 -18.95 22.18
CA HIS A 122 -3.97 -18.83 22.91
C HIS A 122 -2.73 -19.16 22.08
N VAL A 123 -2.90 -19.71 20.88
CA VAL A 123 -1.76 -20.13 20.05
C VAL A 123 -1.02 -18.89 19.52
N CYS A 124 0.19 -18.68 20.03
CA CYS A 124 1.10 -17.62 19.62
C CYS A 124 2.04 -18.07 18.49
N PRO A 125 2.57 -17.15 17.66
CA PRO A 125 3.47 -17.45 16.53
C PRO A 125 4.64 -18.40 16.85
N ILE A 126 5.15 -18.36 18.08
CA ILE A 126 6.31 -19.14 18.56
C ILE A 126 5.91 -20.59 18.87
N GLU A 127 4.67 -20.81 19.33
CA GLU A 127 4.17 -22.11 19.78
C GLU A 127 3.34 -22.83 18.70
N VAL A 128 3.02 -22.15 17.59
CA VAL A 128 2.23 -22.74 16.48
C VAL A 128 2.86 -24.04 15.96
N GLU A 129 4.19 -24.10 15.83
CA GLU A 129 4.90 -25.28 15.33
C GLU A 129 4.73 -26.47 16.29
N ALA A 130 4.86 -26.25 17.60
CA ALA A 130 4.63 -27.28 18.61
C ALA A 130 3.16 -27.74 18.64
N TRP A 131 2.22 -26.79 18.53
CA TRP A 131 0.78 -27.08 18.48
C TRP A 131 0.40 -27.91 17.25
N LEU A 132 0.99 -27.60 16.09
CA LEU A 132 0.84 -28.36 14.84
C LEU A 132 1.34 -29.80 14.96
N HIS A 133 2.46 -30.02 15.65
CA HIS A 133 2.98 -31.37 15.87
C HIS A 133 2.11 -32.18 16.84
N GLN A 134 1.39 -31.51 17.74
CA GLN A 134 0.54 -32.16 18.74
C GLN A 134 -0.90 -32.39 18.25
N THR A 135 -1.39 -31.56 17.33
CA THR A 135 -2.74 -31.63 16.79
C THR A 135 -2.66 -32.04 15.32
N SER A 136 -3.27 -33.16 14.93
CA SER A 136 -3.41 -33.59 13.51
C SER A 136 -4.35 -32.66 12.71
N SER A 137 -4.23 -31.35 12.88
CA SER A 137 -5.07 -30.34 12.23
C SER A 137 -4.60 -30.06 10.80
N PRO A 138 -5.52 -29.72 9.88
CA PRO A 138 -5.16 -29.38 8.50
C PRO A 138 -4.27 -28.13 8.47
N GLU A 139 -3.09 -28.25 7.86
CA GLU A 139 -2.17 -27.12 7.65
C GLU A 139 -2.80 -25.99 6.82
N ASP A 140 -3.84 -26.29 6.05
CA ASP A 140 -4.55 -25.37 5.15
C ASP A 140 -5.18 -24.15 5.85
N ILE A 141 -5.35 -24.25 7.17
CA ILE A 141 -5.96 -23.23 8.00
C ILE A 141 -4.92 -22.16 8.42
N LEU A 142 -3.62 -22.45 8.25
CA LEU A 142 -2.51 -21.63 8.71
C LEU A 142 -1.85 -20.87 7.56
N PRO A 143 -1.36 -19.63 7.79
CA PRO A 143 -0.62 -18.91 6.77
C PRO A 143 0.75 -19.54 6.50
N CYS A 144 1.35 -19.21 5.36
CA CYS A 144 2.69 -19.67 4.96
C CYS A 144 3.64 -18.48 4.86
N PRO A 145 4.73 -18.42 5.64
CA PRO A 145 5.20 -19.40 6.63
C PRO A 145 4.33 -19.41 7.90
N VAL A 146 4.27 -20.55 8.60
CA VAL A 146 3.43 -20.76 9.79
C VAL A 146 3.59 -19.68 10.87
N ARG A 147 4.82 -19.18 11.05
CA ARG A 147 5.16 -18.11 12.01
C ARG A 147 4.50 -16.76 11.72
N SER A 148 3.90 -16.56 10.54
CA SER A 148 3.19 -15.34 10.21
C SER A 148 1.77 -15.29 10.77
N ILE A 149 1.39 -16.21 11.67
CA ILE A 149 0.09 -16.18 12.34
C ILE A 149 -0.09 -14.83 13.07
N PRO A 150 -1.31 -14.28 13.12
CA PRO A 150 -1.58 -13.08 13.91
C PRO A 150 -1.37 -13.33 15.41
N GLU A 151 -0.93 -12.31 16.14
CA GLU A 151 -0.83 -12.36 17.60
C GLU A 151 -2.19 -12.71 18.24
N PRO A 152 -2.16 -13.37 19.42
CA PRO A 152 -3.38 -13.71 20.13
C PRO A 152 -4.18 -12.44 20.42
N PRO A 153 -5.49 -12.42 20.10
CA PRO A 153 -6.30 -11.25 20.30
C PRO A 153 -6.49 -11.00 21.81
N PRO A 154 -6.47 -9.74 22.27
CA PRO A 154 -6.68 -9.41 23.68
C PRO A 154 -8.09 -9.78 24.18
N SER A 155 -9.05 -10.01 23.28
CA SER A 155 -10.41 -10.46 23.58
C SER A 155 -10.51 -11.95 23.91
N GLY A 156 -9.44 -12.74 23.72
CA GLY A 156 -9.46 -14.20 23.91
C GLY A 156 -10.34 -14.95 22.90
N ARG A 157 -10.87 -14.28 21.87
CA ARG A 157 -11.63 -14.89 20.78
C ARG A 157 -11.03 -14.51 19.43
N ARG A 158 -10.77 -15.52 18.60
CA ARG A 158 -10.20 -15.32 17.27
C ARG A 158 -11.23 -14.67 16.33
N ALA A 159 -10.74 -13.78 15.46
CA ALA A 159 -11.58 -13.09 14.48
C ALA A 159 -12.13 -14.09 13.44
N THR A 160 -13.36 -13.86 12.99
CA THR A 160 -14.03 -14.67 11.98
C THR A 160 -13.31 -14.60 10.62
N PRO A 161 -13.47 -15.63 9.77
CA PRO A 161 -12.83 -15.67 8.46
C PRO A 161 -13.28 -14.50 7.59
N THR A 162 -12.32 -13.91 6.87
CA THR A 162 -12.61 -12.78 5.98
C THR A 162 -13.10 -13.29 4.64
N ARG A 163 -14.10 -12.62 4.05
CA ARG A 163 -14.59 -12.98 2.71
C ARG A 163 -13.48 -12.82 1.67
N LEU A 164 -13.23 -13.88 0.90
CA LEU A 164 -12.14 -13.95 -0.09
C LEU A 164 -12.21 -12.86 -1.16
N TRP A 165 -13.41 -12.44 -1.58
CA TRP A 165 -13.57 -11.38 -2.58
C TRP A 165 -12.90 -10.06 -2.16
N LYS A 166 -12.82 -9.75 -0.86
CA LYS A 166 -12.16 -8.52 -0.37
C LYS A 166 -10.67 -8.55 -0.66
N LEU A 167 -10.03 -9.71 -0.50
CA LEU A 167 -8.62 -9.91 -0.82
C LEU A 167 -8.37 -9.72 -2.31
N HIS A 168 -9.19 -10.35 -3.15
CA HIS A 168 -9.09 -10.19 -4.60
C HIS A 168 -9.33 -8.74 -5.05
N ALA A 169 -10.30 -8.04 -4.46
CA ALA A 169 -10.57 -6.64 -4.76
C ALA A 169 -9.40 -5.73 -4.40
N ILE A 170 -8.80 -5.89 -3.21
CA ILE A 170 -7.65 -5.07 -2.78
C ILE A 170 -6.43 -5.31 -3.67
N ILE A 171 -6.11 -6.58 -3.96
CA ILE A 171 -4.99 -6.93 -4.84
C ILE A 171 -5.22 -6.40 -6.25
N GLY A 172 -6.45 -6.52 -6.77
CA GLY A 172 -6.84 -6.01 -8.08
C GLY A 172 -6.74 -4.49 -8.18
N LEU A 173 -7.26 -3.76 -7.19
CA LEU A 173 -7.15 -2.30 -7.13
C LEU A 173 -5.69 -1.83 -7.03
N ASN A 174 -4.87 -2.52 -6.23
CA ASN A 174 -3.44 -2.22 -6.13
C ASN A 174 -2.70 -2.41 -7.46
N LEU A 175 -3.03 -3.47 -8.22
CA LEU A 175 -2.46 -3.70 -9.54
C LEU A 175 -2.92 -2.65 -10.55
N LEU A 176 -4.23 -2.35 -10.59
CA LEU A 176 -4.79 -1.34 -11.47
C LEU A 176 -4.19 0.04 -11.20
N ASN A 177 -3.98 0.40 -9.93
CA ASN A 177 -3.29 1.62 -9.55
C ASN A 177 -1.89 1.72 -10.19
N THR A 178 -1.09 0.64 -10.11
CA THR A 178 0.23 0.61 -10.77
C THR A 178 0.12 0.71 -12.30
N ILE A 179 -0.85 0.04 -12.91
CA ILE A 179 -1.08 0.11 -14.37
C ILE A 179 -1.44 1.54 -14.79
N PHE A 180 -2.34 2.21 -14.07
CA PHE A 180 -2.71 3.59 -14.37
C PHE A 180 -1.52 4.54 -14.20
N GLN A 181 -0.66 4.31 -13.21
CA GLN A 181 0.56 5.09 -13.01
C GLN A 181 1.57 4.90 -14.15
N VAL A 182 1.73 3.68 -14.68
CA VAL A 182 2.51 3.42 -15.91
C VAL A 182 1.92 4.18 -17.10
N ILE A 183 0.60 4.11 -17.29
CA ILE A 183 -0.07 4.76 -18.42
C ILE A 183 0.09 6.29 -18.36
N VAL A 184 -0.15 6.90 -17.19
CA VAL A 184 -0.04 8.37 -17.03
C VAL A 184 1.41 8.84 -17.15
N SER A 185 2.38 8.08 -16.62
CA SER A 185 3.80 8.42 -16.83
C SER A 185 4.22 8.34 -18.29
N LEU A 186 3.75 7.35 -19.05
CA LEU A 186 3.98 7.28 -20.50
C LEU A 186 3.36 8.47 -21.23
N PHE A 187 2.10 8.81 -20.94
CA PHE A 187 1.43 9.95 -21.58
C PHE A 187 2.12 11.29 -21.29
N MET A 188 2.64 11.49 -20.08
CA MET A 188 3.31 12.75 -19.72
C MET A 188 4.71 12.90 -20.30
N TRP A 189 5.42 11.81 -20.61
CA TRP A 189 6.82 11.86 -21.04
C TRP A 189 7.03 11.51 -22.51
N CYS A 190 6.04 10.91 -23.18
CA CYS A 190 6.06 10.68 -24.63
C CYS A 190 5.40 11.80 -25.45
N TYR A 191 4.78 12.79 -24.79
CA TYR A 191 4.17 13.99 -25.40
C TYR A 191 5.08 15.20 -25.21
#